data_AF-A0A955J3T0-F1
#
_entry.id   AF-A0A955J3T0-F1
#
_cell.length_a   1.000
_cell.length_b   1.000
_cell.length_c   1.000
_cell.angle_alpha   90.00
_cell.angle_beta   90.00
_cell.angle_gamma   90.00
#
_symmetry.space_group_name_H-M   'P 1'
#
loop_
_entity.id
_entity.type
_entity.pdbx_description
1 polymer ?
#
loop_
_entity_poly.entity_id
_entity_poly.type
_entity_poly.pdbx_seq_one_letter_code
_entity_poly.pdbx_strand_id
1 'polypeptide(L)'
;MRRYMNCFLLLSLLGLVAASPRPRDPWVLRCVLDGNPRMVVIALKPDIWASYDASECTLHKFWKGDVDFTGSVWNHLHGPQPVSRGDTLLHGPLEDRFFVTRSGIDVPCEVIWRGYRISNDTVALQYEVRAGAATFHLSEIPDAFVDDDAIRFERRFFVSEGPDQYTLGIRLRAEEDHHPVRLLHDGEVAEDAAGQQFYTALLPVGTEVVIDALFDNQEGGDR
;
A
#
# COMPACT_ATOMS: atom_id res chain seq x y z
N MET A 1 56.64 -16.04 -15.21
CA MET A 1 55.45 -16.00 -16.10
C MET A 1 54.29 -16.66 -15.40
N ARG A 2 53.41 -15.88 -14.76
CA ARG A 2 52.24 -16.38 -14.01
C ARG A 2 51.00 -16.02 -14.84
N ARG A 3 50.36 -17.02 -15.44
CA ARG A 3 49.14 -16.82 -16.23
C ARG A 3 47.97 -16.66 -15.27
N TYR A 4 47.33 -15.49 -15.32
CA TYR A 4 46.06 -15.22 -14.67
C TYR A 4 44.96 -16.02 -15.40
N MET A 5 44.26 -16.88 -14.67
CA MET A 5 43.08 -17.59 -15.14
C MET A 5 41.86 -16.80 -14.67
N ASN A 6 41.33 -15.96 -15.57
CA ASN A 6 40.03 -15.30 -15.39
C ASN A 6 38.93 -16.36 -15.51
N CYS A 7 38.33 -16.74 -14.38
CA CYS A 7 37.09 -17.48 -14.35
C CYS A 7 35.95 -16.49 -14.18
N PHE A 8 35.37 -16.03 -15.28
CA PHE A 8 34.10 -15.31 -15.28
C PHE A 8 32.99 -16.34 -15.02
N LEU A 9 32.54 -16.43 -13.78
CA LEU A 9 31.27 -17.09 -13.46
C LEU A 9 30.15 -16.04 -13.63
N LEU A 10 29.50 -16.07 -14.78
CA LEU A 10 28.21 -15.43 -15.00
C LEU A 10 27.16 -16.26 -14.26
N LEU A 11 26.84 -15.87 -13.03
CA LEU A 11 25.71 -16.42 -12.30
C LEU A 11 24.44 -15.71 -12.78
N SER A 12 23.84 -16.21 -13.86
CA SER A 12 22.51 -15.79 -14.31
C SER A 12 21.46 -16.35 -13.35
N LEU A 13 21.10 -15.58 -12.33
CA LEU A 13 19.93 -15.85 -11.50
C LEU A 13 18.69 -15.30 -12.25
N LEU A 14 18.22 -16.03 -13.26
CA LEU A 14 16.85 -15.85 -13.76
C LEU A 14 15.94 -16.41 -12.66
N GLY A 15 15.55 -15.56 -11.71
CA GLY A 15 14.39 -15.81 -10.88
C GLY A 15 13.17 -15.80 -11.78
N LEU A 16 12.71 -16.98 -12.19
CA LEU A 16 11.39 -17.12 -12.79
C LEU A 16 10.38 -16.88 -11.67
N VAL A 17 10.05 -15.61 -11.43
CA VAL A 17 8.88 -15.27 -10.60
C VAL A 17 7.68 -15.71 -11.41
N ALA A 18 7.14 -16.88 -11.08
CA ALA A 18 5.88 -17.32 -11.62
C ALA A 18 4.82 -16.31 -11.17
N ALA A 19 4.37 -15.46 -12.10
CA ALA A 19 3.28 -14.54 -11.87
C ALA A 19 2.06 -15.36 -11.41
N SER A 20 1.65 -15.20 -10.15
CA SER A 20 0.36 -15.72 -9.74
C SER A 20 -0.69 -14.91 -10.51
N PRO A 21 -1.54 -15.52 -11.34
CA PRO A 21 -2.55 -14.77 -12.07
C PRO A 21 -3.41 -14.01 -11.07
N ARG A 22 -3.54 -12.69 -11.26
CA ARG A 22 -4.43 -11.86 -10.45
C ARG A 22 -5.86 -12.41 -10.57
N PRO A 23 -6.68 -12.31 -9.52
CA PRO A 23 -7.92 -13.08 -9.40
C PRO A 23 -9.02 -12.68 -10.41
N ARG A 24 -8.87 -11.55 -11.11
CA ARG A 24 -9.84 -11.05 -12.10
C ARG A 24 -9.17 -10.13 -13.12
N ASP A 25 -9.89 -9.77 -14.16
CA ASP A 25 -9.51 -8.71 -15.12
C ASP A 25 -10.70 -7.76 -15.34
N PRO A 26 -10.55 -6.43 -15.13
CA PRO A 26 -9.37 -5.73 -14.60
C PRO A 26 -9.23 -5.90 -13.08
N TRP A 27 -8.06 -6.32 -12.60
CA TRP A 27 -7.78 -6.44 -11.16
C TRP A 27 -7.48 -5.12 -10.45
N VAL A 28 -7.28 -4.03 -11.21
CA VAL A 28 -7.21 -2.66 -10.68
C VAL A 28 -8.27 -1.83 -11.38
N LEU A 29 -9.11 -1.11 -10.64
CA LEU A 29 -10.14 -0.25 -11.22
C LEU A 29 -10.45 0.97 -10.37
N ARG A 30 -11.06 1.97 -11.01
CA ARG A 30 -11.58 3.17 -10.34
C ARG A 30 -13.09 3.05 -10.20
N CYS A 31 -13.63 3.23 -9.00
CA CYS A 31 -15.08 3.23 -8.80
C CYS A 31 -15.50 4.13 -7.63
N VAL A 32 -16.81 4.18 -7.41
CA VAL A 32 -17.38 4.53 -6.10
C VAL A 32 -17.48 3.22 -5.33
N LEU A 33 -16.80 3.09 -4.20
CA LEU A 33 -16.84 1.90 -3.34
C LEU A 33 -17.45 2.31 -1.99
N ASP A 34 -18.46 1.58 -1.53
CA ASP A 34 -19.10 1.83 -0.22
C ASP A 34 -19.62 3.27 -0.07
N GLY A 35 -20.05 3.88 -1.18
CA GLY A 35 -20.48 5.28 -1.25
C GLY A 35 -19.35 6.30 -1.32
N ASN A 36 -18.09 5.90 -1.18
CA ASN A 36 -16.92 6.76 -1.29
C ASN A 36 -16.49 6.89 -2.75
N PRO A 37 -16.51 8.10 -3.34
CA PRO A 37 -16.05 8.30 -4.70
C PRO A 37 -14.52 8.27 -4.78
N ARG A 38 -13.98 8.20 -6.01
CA ARG A 38 -12.54 8.29 -6.27
C ARG A 38 -11.70 7.21 -5.58
N MET A 39 -12.26 6.01 -5.48
CA MET A 39 -11.57 4.83 -4.98
C MET A 39 -10.77 4.15 -6.07
N VAL A 40 -9.54 3.75 -5.77
CA VAL A 40 -8.82 2.70 -6.51
C VAL A 40 -9.09 1.39 -5.77
N VAL A 41 -9.59 0.38 -6.46
CA VAL A 41 -9.85 -0.95 -5.89
C VAL A 41 -8.95 -1.95 -6.57
N ILE A 42 -8.26 -2.75 -5.77
CA ILE A 42 -7.19 -3.66 -6.18
C ILE A 42 -7.52 -5.06 -5.65
N ALA A 43 -7.70 -6.01 -6.57
CA ALA A 43 -7.85 -7.42 -6.25
C ALA A 43 -6.45 -8.05 -6.12
N LEU A 44 -5.98 -8.22 -4.89
CA LEU A 44 -4.59 -8.60 -4.59
C LEU A 44 -4.38 -10.11 -4.72
N LYS A 45 -5.27 -10.92 -4.13
CA LYS A 45 -5.29 -12.39 -4.18
C LYS A 45 -6.75 -12.85 -4.25
N PRO A 46 -7.04 -14.14 -4.51
CA PRO A 46 -8.40 -14.65 -4.33
C PRO A 46 -8.94 -14.24 -2.97
N ASP A 47 -10.10 -13.61 -2.98
CA ASP A 47 -10.78 -13.07 -1.81
C ASP A 47 -9.99 -12.05 -0.97
N ILE A 48 -8.91 -11.45 -1.46
CA ILE A 48 -8.15 -10.43 -0.75
C ILE A 48 -8.07 -9.16 -1.57
N TRP A 49 -8.49 -8.06 -0.96
CA TRP A 49 -8.68 -6.80 -1.64
C TRP A 49 -8.11 -5.64 -0.83
N ALA A 50 -7.63 -4.63 -1.56
CA ALA A 50 -7.28 -3.33 -1.00
C ALA A 50 -7.99 -2.23 -1.78
N SER A 51 -8.28 -1.13 -1.09
CA SER A 51 -8.78 0.08 -1.71
C SER A 51 -8.09 1.32 -1.17
N TYR A 52 -7.91 2.31 -2.05
CA TYR A 52 -7.21 3.55 -1.78
C TYR A 52 -8.07 4.74 -2.18
N ASP A 53 -8.13 5.75 -1.32
CA ASP A 53 -8.74 7.03 -1.66
C ASP A 53 -7.72 7.86 -2.43
N ALA A 54 -7.98 8.14 -3.70
CA ALA A 54 -7.08 8.96 -4.51
C ALA A 54 -7.24 10.47 -4.26
N SER A 55 -8.22 10.88 -3.48
CA SER A 55 -8.36 12.27 -3.02
C SER A 55 -7.35 12.54 -1.92
N GLU A 56 -7.24 11.61 -0.97
CA GLU A 56 -6.38 11.72 0.21
C GLU A 56 -5.01 11.03 0.05
N CYS A 57 -4.86 10.17 -0.97
CA CYS A 57 -3.67 9.35 -1.21
C CYS A 57 -3.35 8.40 -0.05
N THR A 58 -4.38 7.77 0.51
CA THR A 58 -4.29 6.89 1.68
C THR A 58 -4.95 5.55 1.42
N LEU A 59 -4.52 4.54 2.18
CA LEU A 59 -5.27 3.28 2.28
C LEU A 59 -6.65 3.60 2.87
N HIS A 60 -7.70 3.14 2.20
CA HIS A 60 -9.09 3.25 2.67
C HIS A 60 -9.59 1.95 3.30
N LYS A 61 -9.18 0.80 2.77
CA LYS A 61 -9.64 -0.49 3.29
C LYS A 61 -8.74 -1.63 2.80
N PHE A 62 -8.45 -2.57 3.68
CA PHE A 62 -7.91 -3.90 3.33
C PHE A 62 -8.82 -4.96 3.93
N TRP A 63 -9.27 -5.94 3.14
CA TRP A 63 -10.26 -6.91 3.61
C TRP A 63 -10.18 -8.26 2.91
N LYS A 64 -10.72 -9.27 3.59
CA LYS A 64 -10.97 -10.61 3.05
C LYS A 64 -12.44 -10.77 2.68
N GLY A 65 -12.73 -11.16 1.44
CA GLY A 65 -14.08 -11.30 0.90
C GLY A 65 -14.15 -10.87 -0.56
N ASP A 66 -15.16 -10.10 -0.94
CA ASP A 66 -15.44 -9.79 -2.35
C ASP A 66 -15.85 -8.32 -2.56
N VAL A 67 -15.96 -7.92 -3.83
CA VAL A 67 -16.61 -6.69 -4.26
C VAL A 67 -17.83 -7.05 -5.10
N ASP A 68 -18.99 -6.63 -4.64
CA ASP A 68 -20.22 -6.75 -5.40
C ASP A 68 -20.27 -5.67 -6.49
N PHE A 69 -19.78 -6.00 -7.69
CA PHE A 69 -19.85 -5.12 -8.85
C PHE A 69 -21.24 -5.13 -9.48
N THR A 70 -22.18 -4.40 -8.88
CA THR A 70 -23.46 -4.07 -9.52
C THR A 70 -23.39 -2.75 -10.29
N GLY A 71 -24.26 -2.56 -11.29
CA GLY A 71 -24.40 -1.29 -12.00
C GLY A 71 -24.33 -1.41 -13.52
N SER A 72 -24.73 -0.34 -14.22
CA SER A 72 -24.98 -0.37 -15.68
C SER A 72 -23.73 -0.65 -16.51
N VAL A 73 -22.55 -0.36 -15.95
CA VAL A 73 -21.24 -0.66 -16.53
C VAL A 73 -20.91 -2.16 -16.43
N TRP A 74 -21.44 -2.87 -15.43
CA TRP A 74 -21.07 -4.24 -15.10
C TRP A 74 -22.11 -5.28 -15.54
N ASN A 75 -23.40 -4.97 -15.39
CA ASN A 75 -24.49 -5.90 -15.69
C ASN A 75 -25.61 -5.31 -16.56
N HIS A 76 -25.38 -4.13 -17.16
CA HIS A 76 -26.35 -3.38 -17.98
C HIS A 76 -27.66 -3.01 -17.28
N LEU A 77 -27.76 -3.22 -15.96
CA LEU A 77 -28.86 -2.78 -15.12
C LEU A 77 -28.46 -1.52 -14.37
N HIS A 78 -29.39 -0.60 -14.13
CA HIS A 78 -29.17 0.47 -13.15
C HIS A 78 -29.12 -0.14 -11.74
N GLY A 79 -27.96 -0.67 -11.38
CA GLY A 79 -27.68 -1.26 -10.07
C GLY A 79 -27.04 -0.26 -9.10
N PRO A 80 -27.04 -0.57 -7.80
CA PRO A 80 -26.35 0.22 -6.78
C PRO A 80 -24.84 0.29 -7.07
N GLN A 81 -24.18 1.29 -6.48
CA GLN A 81 -22.73 1.44 -6.57
C GLN A 81 -22.02 0.22 -5.97
N PRO A 82 -20.80 -0.14 -6.42
CA PRO A 82 -20.04 -1.25 -5.86
C PRO A 82 -19.92 -1.22 -4.34
N VAL A 83 -20.06 -2.38 -3.70
CA VAL A 83 -20.00 -2.56 -2.24
C VAL A 83 -18.97 -3.64 -1.88
N SER A 84 -18.13 -3.37 -0.90
CA SER A 84 -17.23 -4.37 -0.33
C SER A 84 -17.97 -5.32 0.62
N ARG A 85 -17.66 -6.62 0.56
CA ARG A 85 -18.25 -7.67 1.40
C ARG A 85 -17.15 -8.48 2.07
N GLY A 86 -17.43 -8.92 3.30
CA GLY A 86 -16.53 -9.77 4.09
C GLY A 86 -15.86 -9.03 5.25
N ASP A 87 -14.79 -9.65 5.75
CA ASP A 87 -14.12 -9.24 6.99
C ASP A 87 -13.09 -8.17 6.70
N THR A 88 -13.31 -6.99 7.29
CA THR A 88 -12.35 -5.90 7.16
C THR A 88 -11.17 -6.16 8.09
N LEU A 89 -9.99 -6.24 7.50
CA LEU A 89 -8.75 -6.52 8.21
C LEU A 89 -8.06 -5.21 8.63
N LEU A 90 -8.16 -4.16 7.80
CA LEU A 90 -7.77 -2.80 8.15
C LEU A 90 -8.78 -1.78 7.61
N HIS A 91 -9.15 -0.81 8.45
CA HIS A 91 -9.95 0.33 8.04
C HIS A 91 -9.10 1.58 7.84
N GLY A 92 -9.25 2.17 6.66
CA GLY A 92 -8.73 3.47 6.32
C GLY A 92 -9.75 4.60 6.47
N PRO A 93 -9.30 5.85 6.67
CA PRO A 93 -7.90 6.19 6.87
C PRO A 93 -7.45 5.74 8.26
N LEU A 94 -6.36 4.96 8.33
CA LEU A 94 -5.60 4.71 9.56
C LEU A 94 -4.86 6.00 9.98
N GLU A 95 -5.43 7.18 9.73
CA GLU A 95 -4.71 8.45 9.72
C GLU A 95 -3.37 8.38 8.98
N ASP A 96 -3.28 7.50 7.97
CA ASP A 96 -2.17 7.42 7.03
C ASP A 96 -1.87 8.82 6.55
N ARG A 97 -0.75 9.38 6.99
CA ARG A 97 -0.43 10.77 6.71
C ARG A 97 1.03 10.88 6.37
N PHE A 98 1.28 11.24 5.12
CA PHE A 98 2.58 11.74 4.75
C PHE A 98 2.87 13.00 5.55
N PHE A 99 4.08 13.07 6.08
CA PHE A 99 4.58 14.25 6.78
C PHE A 99 5.92 14.65 6.18
N VAL A 100 6.19 15.95 6.19
CA VAL A 100 7.48 16.48 5.78
C VAL A 100 8.05 17.31 6.91
N THR A 101 9.33 17.11 7.22
CA THR A 101 10.06 17.99 8.15
C THR A 101 11.22 18.67 7.45
N ARG A 102 11.62 19.82 7.99
CA ARG A 102 12.86 20.52 7.64
C ARG A 102 13.61 20.83 8.92
N SER A 103 14.81 20.27 9.08
CA SER A 103 15.59 20.38 10.33
C SER A 103 14.78 19.95 11.57
N GLY A 104 13.99 18.89 11.45
CA GLY A 104 13.15 18.36 12.53
C GLY A 104 11.86 19.14 12.83
N ILE A 105 11.54 20.16 12.04
CA ILE A 105 10.31 20.96 12.19
C ILE A 105 9.32 20.57 11.10
N ASP A 106 8.09 20.26 11.50
CA ASP A 106 6.99 19.94 10.57
C ASP A 106 6.74 21.09 9.58
N VAL A 107 6.62 20.71 8.32
CA VAL A 107 6.24 21.58 7.21
C VAL A 107 4.92 21.07 6.66
N PRO A 108 3.85 21.89 6.61
CA PRO A 108 2.59 21.49 6.01
C PRO A 108 2.80 20.97 4.60
N CYS A 109 2.24 19.81 4.30
CA CYS A 109 2.36 19.17 3.00
C CYS A 109 1.01 18.83 2.38
N GLU A 110 0.97 18.88 1.05
CA GLU A 110 -0.13 18.41 0.22
C GLU A 110 0.32 17.14 -0.50
N VAL A 111 -0.56 16.15 -0.57
CA VAL A 111 -0.32 14.89 -1.29
C VAL A 111 -1.23 14.84 -2.51
N ILE A 112 -0.64 14.60 -3.68
CA ILE A 112 -1.33 14.69 -4.96
C ILE A 112 -1.27 13.33 -5.66
N TRP A 113 -2.44 12.80 -6.01
CA TRP A 113 -2.56 11.59 -6.81
C TRP A 113 -2.08 11.82 -8.24
N ARG A 114 -1.16 10.97 -8.71
CA ARG A 114 -0.60 11.01 -10.07
C ARG A 114 -1.06 9.86 -10.97
N GLY A 115 -1.83 8.91 -10.43
CA GLY A 115 -2.31 7.74 -11.17
C GLY A 115 -1.73 6.45 -10.62
N TYR A 116 -1.93 5.37 -11.37
CA TYR A 116 -1.24 4.12 -11.13
C TYR A 116 -0.66 3.57 -12.43
N ARG A 117 0.37 2.73 -12.31
CA ARG A 117 0.95 1.98 -13.43
C ARG A 117 0.92 0.49 -13.11
N ILE A 118 0.35 -0.29 -14.04
CA ILE A 118 0.41 -1.75 -13.99
C ILE A 118 1.65 -2.19 -14.77
N SER A 119 2.46 -3.05 -14.16
CA SER A 119 3.59 -3.70 -14.82
C SER A 119 3.67 -5.14 -14.37
N ASN A 120 3.56 -6.07 -15.34
CA ASN A 120 3.38 -7.49 -15.08
C ASN A 120 2.17 -7.73 -14.17
N ASP A 121 2.38 -8.33 -13.02
CA ASP A 121 1.40 -8.62 -11.99
C ASP A 121 1.38 -7.57 -10.86
N THR A 122 2.11 -6.46 -10.94
CA THR A 122 2.15 -5.43 -9.89
C THR A 122 1.49 -4.12 -10.30
N VAL A 123 1.03 -3.36 -9.31
CA VAL A 123 0.49 -2.01 -9.48
C VAL A 123 1.27 -1.05 -8.61
N ALA A 124 1.84 -0.02 -9.24
CA ALA A 124 2.47 1.09 -8.54
C ALA A 124 1.49 2.26 -8.51
N LEU A 125 1.00 2.60 -7.33
CA LEU A 125 0.28 3.85 -7.03
C LEU A 125 1.29 4.99 -7.04
N GLN A 126 0.97 6.11 -7.65
CA GLN A 126 1.92 7.21 -7.86
C GLN A 126 1.42 8.47 -7.16
N TYR A 127 2.30 9.07 -6.36
CA TYR A 127 2.01 10.27 -5.59
C TYR A 127 3.08 11.34 -5.80
N GLU A 128 2.68 12.58 -5.56
CA GLU A 128 3.58 13.71 -5.40
C GLU A 128 3.29 14.39 -4.05
N VAL A 129 4.31 14.62 -3.23
CA VAL A 129 4.19 15.33 -1.95
C VAL A 129 4.85 16.68 -2.05
N ARG A 130 4.10 17.76 -1.82
CA ARG A 130 4.58 19.14 -1.88
C ARG A 130 4.62 19.76 -0.49
N ALA A 131 5.74 20.37 -0.12
CA ALA A 131 5.91 21.00 1.19
C ALA A 131 6.82 22.24 1.09
N GLY A 132 6.22 23.43 1.09
CA GLY A 132 6.96 24.67 0.83
C GLY A 132 7.61 24.66 -0.56
N ALA A 133 8.95 24.67 -0.61
CA ALA A 133 9.72 24.56 -1.86
C ALA A 133 10.09 23.10 -2.23
N ALA A 134 9.77 22.14 -1.37
CA ALA A 134 10.06 20.72 -1.62
C ALA A 134 8.98 20.08 -2.49
N THR A 135 9.40 19.22 -3.40
CA THR A 135 8.54 18.29 -4.13
C THR A 135 9.19 16.92 -4.07
N PHE A 136 8.43 15.93 -3.63
CA PHE A 136 8.82 14.52 -3.64
C PHE A 136 7.98 13.76 -4.64
N HIS A 137 8.60 12.84 -5.37
CA HIS A 137 7.92 11.87 -6.21
C HIS A 137 8.09 10.49 -5.59
N LEU A 138 6.97 9.82 -5.30
CA LEU A 138 7.03 8.48 -4.74
C LEU A 138 6.00 7.54 -5.36
N SER A 139 6.29 6.25 -5.26
CA SER A 139 5.36 5.18 -5.59
C SER A 139 5.12 4.27 -4.39
N GLU A 140 3.92 3.72 -4.32
CA GLU A 140 3.54 2.66 -3.40
C GLU A 140 3.09 1.42 -4.18
N ILE A 141 3.63 0.26 -3.84
CA ILE A 141 3.23 -1.04 -4.41
C ILE A 141 2.60 -1.86 -3.29
N PRO A 142 1.27 -1.97 -3.24
CA PRO A 142 0.60 -2.90 -2.33
C PRO A 142 0.64 -4.33 -2.86
N ASP A 143 0.84 -5.30 -1.97
CA ASP A 143 0.54 -6.70 -2.23
C ASP A 143 0.03 -7.42 -0.97
N ALA A 144 -0.54 -8.60 -1.18
CA ALA A 144 -0.91 -9.50 -0.10
C ALA A 144 -0.28 -10.88 -0.29
N PHE A 145 0.09 -11.50 0.83
CA PHE A 145 0.59 -12.87 0.91
C PHE A 145 -0.31 -13.62 1.88
N VAL A 146 -0.77 -14.81 1.46
CA VAL A 146 -1.72 -15.61 2.23
C VAL A 146 -1.08 -16.97 2.43
N ASP A 147 -0.90 -17.34 3.69
CA ASP A 147 -0.50 -18.66 4.14
C ASP A 147 -1.64 -19.24 4.99
N ASP A 148 -1.54 -20.51 5.38
CA ASP A 148 -2.61 -21.22 6.11
C ASP A 148 -3.05 -20.48 7.39
N ASP A 149 -2.09 -19.91 8.12
CA ASP A 149 -2.35 -19.28 9.43
C ASP A 149 -2.44 -17.75 9.37
N ALA A 150 -1.97 -17.11 8.28
CA ALA A 150 -1.76 -15.67 8.26
C ALA A 150 -2.00 -15.01 6.90
N ILE A 151 -2.50 -13.78 6.97
CA ILE A 151 -2.57 -12.85 5.84
C ILE A 151 -1.56 -11.74 6.14
N ARG A 152 -0.60 -11.52 5.24
CA ARG A 152 0.31 -10.38 5.26
C ARG A 152 -0.13 -9.36 4.22
N PHE A 153 -0.38 -8.13 4.65
CA PHE A 153 -0.53 -6.98 3.77
C PHE A 153 0.76 -6.18 3.75
N GLU A 154 1.39 -6.11 2.57
CA GLU A 154 2.68 -5.47 2.35
C GLU A 154 2.49 -4.20 1.52
N ARG A 155 3.11 -3.10 1.93
CA ARG A 155 3.17 -1.85 1.19
C ARG A 155 4.63 -1.45 1.01
N ARG A 156 5.09 -1.45 -0.24
CA ARG A 156 6.45 -1.00 -0.59
C ARG A 156 6.42 0.41 -1.10
N PHE A 157 7.13 1.31 -0.42
CA PHE A 157 7.28 2.70 -0.78
C PHE A 157 8.65 2.95 -1.40
N PHE A 158 8.69 3.74 -2.46
CA PHE A 158 9.93 4.18 -3.06
C PHE A 158 9.83 5.66 -3.44
N VAL A 159 10.73 6.48 -2.89
CA VAL A 159 10.82 7.91 -3.20
C VAL A 159 11.90 8.08 -4.26
N SER A 160 11.51 8.42 -5.48
CA SER A 160 12.44 8.54 -6.61
C SER A 160 13.17 9.88 -6.65
N GLU A 161 12.56 10.93 -6.10
CA GLU A 161 13.09 12.29 -6.13
C GLU A 161 12.63 13.06 -4.89
N GLY A 162 13.50 13.92 -4.36
CA GLY A 162 13.22 14.82 -3.24
C GLY A 162 14.47 15.63 -2.86
N PRO A 163 14.30 16.82 -2.25
CA PRO A 163 15.43 17.64 -1.80
C PRO A 163 16.02 17.16 -0.47
N ASP A 164 17.34 17.06 -0.39
CA ASP A 164 18.09 16.54 0.78
C ASP A 164 17.84 17.31 2.09
N GLN A 165 17.48 18.60 2.02
CA GLN A 165 17.19 19.41 3.20
C GLN A 165 15.82 19.13 3.84
N TYR A 166 15.01 18.25 3.25
CA TYR A 166 13.70 17.86 3.78
C TYR A 166 13.66 16.35 4.02
N THR A 167 12.89 15.94 5.03
CA THR A 167 12.65 14.53 5.33
C THR A 167 11.18 14.23 5.07
N LEU A 168 10.91 13.24 4.21
CA LEU A 168 9.58 12.68 4.00
C LEU A 168 9.41 11.44 4.89
N GLY A 169 8.24 11.29 5.48
CA GLY A 169 7.83 10.06 6.15
C GLY A 169 6.33 9.83 6.03
N ILE A 170 5.89 8.68 6.52
CA ILE A 170 4.48 8.33 6.66
C ILE A 170 4.20 7.98 8.12
N ARG A 171 3.07 8.47 8.63
CA ARG A 171 2.50 8.07 9.91
C ARG A 171 1.32 7.15 9.64
N LEU A 172 1.25 6.03 10.37
CA LEU A 172 0.18 5.04 10.32
C LEU A 172 -0.37 4.87 11.72
N ARG A 173 -1.69 4.86 11.91
CA ARG A 173 -2.30 4.54 13.20
C ARG A 173 -2.07 3.06 13.52
N ALA A 174 -1.69 2.79 14.76
CA ALA A 174 -1.77 1.46 15.33
C ALA A 174 -3.23 1.23 15.74
N GLU A 175 -3.92 0.24 15.17
CA GLU A 175 -5.20 -0.17 15.74
C GLU A 175 -4.94 -0.92 17.06
N GLU A 176 -5.56 -0.46 18.15
CA GLU A 176 -5.36 -1.01 19.50
C GLU A 176 -5.90 -2.44 19.65
N ASP A 177 -6.91 -2.81 18.86
CA ASP A 177 -7.80 -3.90 19.27
C ASP A 177 -7.65 -5.24 18.54
N HIS A 178 -6.99 -5.36 17.37
CA HIS A 178 -7.06 -6.66 16.69
C HIS A 178 -5.81 -7.23 16.02
N HIS A 179 -4.82 -6.46 15.51
CA HIS A 179 -3.75 -7.10 14.72
C HIS A 179 -2.40 -6.40 14.82
N PRO A 180 -1.28 -7.13 15.03
CA PRO A 180 0.04 -6.51 15.10
C PRO A 180 0.48 -6.02 13.71
N VAL A 181 0.44 -4.72 13.49
CA VAL A 181 1.23 -4.08 12.42
C VAL A 181 2.70 -4.28 12.79
N ARG A 182 3.46 -4.96 11.93
CA ARG A 182 4.89 -5.19 12.13
C ARG A 182 5.65 -4.41 11.08
N LEU A 183 6.38 -3.38 11.50
CA LEU A 183 7.36 -2.74 10.63
C LEU A 183 8.56 -3.67 10.48
N LEU A 184 8.88 -4.06 9.25
CA LEU A 184 10.12 -4.79 8.94
C LEU A 184 11.33 -3.85 8.76
N HIS A 185 11.15 -2.53 8.92
CA HIS A 185 12.20 -1.52 8.79
C HIS A 185 12.13 -0.47 9.91
N ASP A 186 13.20 0.31 10.08
CA ASP A 186 13.46 1.32 11.14
C ASP A 186 12.31 2.35 11.30
N GLY A 187 11.24 1.93 11.97
CA GLY A 187 10.14 2.79 12.34
C GLY A 187 10.03 2.94 13.84
N GLU A 188 9.61 4.13 14.26
CA GLU A 188 9.39 4.43 15.66
C GLU A 188 7.91 4.28 15.98
N VAL A 189 7.61 3.67 17.12
CA VAL A 189 6.27 3.72 17.71
C VAL A 189 6.19 4.98 18.54
N ALA A 190 5.25 5.86 18.21
CA ALA A 190 4.99 7.09 18.93
C ALA A 190 3.55 7.10 19.45
N GLU A 191 3.30 7.81 20.54
CA GLU A 191 1.97 8.02 21.11
C GLU A 191 1.63 9.51 20.99
N ASP A 192 0.42 9.83 20.56
CA ASP A 192 -0.03 11.22 20.56
C ASP A 192 -0.51 11.69 21.94
N ALA A 193 -0.90 12.96 22.04
CA ALA A 193 -1.39 13.55 23.28
C ALA A 193 -2.72 12.95 23.78
N ALA A 194 -3.43 12.19 22.94
CA ALA A 194 -4.67 11.50 23.26
C ALA A 194 -4.44 10.03 23.69
N GLY A 195 -3.18 9.57 23.70
CA GLY A 195 -2.83 8.18 24.01
C GLY A 195 -2.87 7.25 22.81
N GLN A 196 -3.11 7.77 21.61
CA GLN A 196 -3.24 6.97 20.41
C GLN A 196 -1.86 6.61 19.87
N GLN A 197 -1.64 5.32 19.63
CA GLN A 197 -0.37 4.83 19.09
C GLN A 197 -0.32 5.00 17.57
N PHE A 198 0.85 5.38 17.10
CA PHE A 198 1.18 5.53 15.69
C PHE A 198 2.54 4.91 15.41
N TYR A 199 2.65 4.34 14.22
CA TYR A 199 3.88 3.95 13.60
C TYR A 199 4.35 5.06 12.68
N THR A 200 5.61 5.45 12.76
CA THR A 200 6.23 6.34 11.79
C THR A 200 7.31 5.61 11.02
N ALA A 201 7.34 5.81 9.70
CA ALA A 201 8.40 5.32 8.85
C ALA A 201 8.97 6.50 8.04
N LEU A 202 10.29 6.68 8.10
CA LEU A 202 10.97 7.60 7.20
C LEU A 202 11.04 6.99 5.80
N LEU A 203 10.89 7.83 4.78
CA LEU A 203 10.91 7.43 3.37
C LEU A 203 12.10 8.13 2.68
N PRO A 204 13.35 7.63 2.87
CA PRO A 204 14.52 8.24 2.27
C PRO A 204 14.51 8.11 0.74
N VAL A 205 15.00 9.15 0.06
CA VAL A 205 15.13 9.17 -1.40
C VAL A 205 16.05 8.04 -1.86
N GLY A 206 15.64 7.31 -2.90
CA GLY A 206 16.43 6.23 -3.50
C GLY A 206 16.45 4.93 -2.71
N THR A 207 15.68 4.82 -1.63
CA THR A 207 15.59 3.60 -0.80
C THR A 207 14.16 3.07 -0.80
N GLU A 208 14.02 1.76 -0.94
CA GLU A 208 12.73 1.08 -0.77
C GLU A 208 12.45 0.87 0.73
N VAL A 209 11.24 1.23 1.16
CA VAL A 209 10.76 1.03 2.53
C VAL A 209 9.55 0.12 2.50
N VAL A 210 9.59 -0.95 3.30
CA VAL A 210 8.53 -1.96 3.35
C VAL A 210 7.79 -1.86 4.67
N ILE A 211 6.46 -1.82 4.60
CA ILE A 211 5.56 -1.77 5.76
C ILE A 211 4.62 -2.96 5.65
N ASP A 212 4.57 -3.79 6.70
CA ASP A 212 3.72 -4.97 6.77
C ASP A 212 2.68 -4.89 7.89
N ALA A 213 1.51 -5.43 7.62
CA ALA A 213 0.52 -5.78 8.63
C ALA A 213 0.19 -7.27 8.54
N LEU A 214 0.16 -7.95 9.70
CA LEU A 214 -0.10 -9.38 9.79
C LEU A 214 -1.44 -9.62 10.49
N PHE A 215 -2.29 -10.42 9.85
CA PHE A 215 -3.61 -10.81 10.33
C PHE A 215 -3.67 -12.32 10.45
N ASP A 216 -4.40 -12.82 11.45
CA ASP A 216 -4.67 -14.26 11.53
C ASP A 216 -5.62 -14.65 10.39
N ASN A 217 -5.27 -15.71 9.67
CA ASN A 217 -6.10 -16.27 8.62
C ASN A 217 -7.11 -17.27 9.21
N GLN A 218 -7.99 -16.80 10.10
CA GLN A 218 -9.09 -17.65 10.53
C GLN A 218 -10.05 -17.86 9.34
N GLU A 219 -10.32 -19.11 8.98
CA GLU A 219 -11.46 -19.42 8.11
C GLU A 219 -12.72 -19.02 8.88
N GLY A 220 -13.52 -18.11 8.31
CA GLY A 220 -14.78 -17.68 8.91
C GLY A 220 -15.64 -18.90 9.22
N GLY A 221 -15.77 -19.23 10.50
CA GLY A 221 -16.76 -20.18 10.96
C GLY A 221 -18.14 -19.62 10.65
N ASP A 222 -18.98 -20.43 9.98
CA ASP A 222 -20.41 -20.22 9.79
C ASP A 222 -21.02 -19.49 11.01
N ARG A 223 -21.51 -18.27 10.79
CA ARG A 223 -22.42 -17.57 11.69
C ARG A 223 -23.61 -17.03 10.91
#